data_AF-A0A815JJ63-F1
#
_entry.id   AF-A0A815JJ63-F1
#
_cell.length_a   1.000
_cell.length_b   1.000
_cell.length_c   1.000
_cell.angle_alpha   90.00
_cell.angle_beta   90.00
_cell.angle_gamma   90.00
#
_symmetry.space_group_name_H-M   'P 1'
#
loop_
_entity.id
_entity.type
_entity.pdbx_description
1 polymer ?
#
loop_
_entity_poly.entity_id
_entity_poly.type
_entity_poly.pdbx_seq_one_letter_code
_entity_poly.pdbx_strand_id
1 'polypeptide(L)'
;MFIFGLISGILSILTFHMKKTRNVGCGFYLFISSWNSMLILIILIIKFWQLILSQMFILNNRSILYMNCLILDLIIQVCLTFNDYLYGCVSIERVLTVHKGINFNKIKSKQIAKWISLCIFILIMLTHIHDPIHRHLIDDIDIDEQRIWCVVQYSSSIHIYNSFITLFHFLVPLLINIISTIYIIISMARTRLTIQPRLTFKEHLQLQLKKHQSHLIALCTLVFLALPRLIISFISGCMKSPNHSWLFLSSYLFAFLPSMITFIIFVLPSKMYKKQFNTVLDQTVRRLRTIYRR
;
A
#
# COMPACT_ATOMS: atom_id res chain seq x y z
N MET A 1 -13.51 -4.51 -9.05
CA MET A 1 -12.32 -4.21 -8.22
C MET A 1 -11.13 -3.74 -9.05
N PHE A 2 -10.65 -4.53 -10.03
CA PHE A 2 -9.49 -4.18 -10.87
C PHE A 2 -9.62 -2.88 -11.68
N ILE A 3 -10.75 -2.68 -12.38
CA ILE A 3 -11.00 -1.44 -13.16
C ILE A 3 -10.91 -0.20 -12.26
N PHE A 4 -11.56 -0.27 -11.09
CA PHE A 4 -11.54 0.81 -10.12
C PHE A 4 -10.12 1.07 -9.60
N GLY A 5 -9.36 0.01 -9.28
CA GLY A 5 -7.96 0.12 -8.89
C GLY A 5 -7.08 0.76 -9.97
N LEU A 6 -7.26 0.38 -11.24
CA LEU A 6 -6.54 0.97 -12.37
C LEU A 6 -6.84 2.46 -12.52
N ILE A 7 -8.12 2.84 -12.48
CA ILE A 7 -8.51 4.26 -12.53
C ILE A 7 -7.87 5.03 -11.39
N SER A 8 -8.00 4.54 -10.15
CA SER A 8 -7.41 5.15 -8.96
C SER A 8 -5.88 5.29 -9.07
N GLY A 9 -5.20 4.26 -9.57
CA GLY A 9 -3.75 4.28 -9.78
C GLY A 9 -3.32 5.29 -10.85
N ILE A 10 -4.01 5.35 -11.99
CA ILE A 10 -3.75 6.33 -13.05
C ILE A 10 -3.92 7.75 -12.51
N LEU A 11 -5.04 8.03 -11.84
CA LEU A 11 -5.33 9.36 -11.29
C LEU A 11 -4.30 9.77 -10.22
N SER A 12 -3.83 8.82 -9.41
CA SER A 12 -2.77 9.04 -8.42
C SER A 12 -1.44 9.39 -9.09
N ILE A 13 -1.02 8.61 -10.08
CA ILE A 13 0.22 8.86 -10.84
C ILE A 13 0.18 10.25 -11.49
N LEU A 14 -0.93 10.59 -12.17
CA LEU A 14 -1.11 11.89 -12.79
C LEU A 14 -0.97 13.04 -11.78
N THR A 15 -1.54 12.88 -10.58
CA THR A 15 -1.48 13.89 -9.51
C THR A 15 -0.07 14.03 -8.94
N PHE A 16 0.60 12.93 -8.64
CA PHE A 16 1.92 12.94 -8.01
C PHE A 16 3.07 13.15 -8.99
N HIS A 17 2.84 13.04 -10.30
CA HIS A 17 3.82 13.37 -11.32
C HIS A 17 4.17 14.88 -11.33
N MET A 18 3.25 15.73 -10.88
CA MET A 18 3.41 17.18 -10.89
C MET A 18 4.62 17.65 -10.06
N LYS A 19 5.39 18.61 -10.59
CA LYS A 19 6.56 19.16 -9.87
C LYS A 19 6.19 19.76 -8.51
N LYS A 20 5.00 20.38 -8.41
CA LYS A 20 4.50 20.99 -7.17
C LYS A 20 4.21 19.97 -6.07
N THR A 21 3.71 18.79 -6.41
CA THR A 21 3.43 17.73 -5.42
C THR A 21 4.71 17.06 -4.93
N ARG A 22 5.74 16.99 -5.78
CA ARG A 22 7.08 16.44 -5.47
C ARG A 22 8.08 17.46 -4.91
N ASN A 23 7.61 18.57 -4.36
CA ASN A 23 8.49 19.58 -3.79
C ASN A 23 9.05 19.16 -2.40
N VAL A 24 8.51 18.12 -1.79
CA VAL A 24 8.90 17.57 -0.48
C VAL A 24 9.02 16.05 -0.58
N GLY A 25 9.81 15.41 0.28
CA GLY A 25 10.00 13.95 0.32
C GLY A 25 8.70 13.16 0.36
N CYS A 26 7.68 13.64 1.10
CA CYS A 26 6.33 13.06 1.11
C CYS A 26 5.74 12.85 -0.30
N GLY A 27 5.96 13.77 -1.23
CA GLY A 27 5.47 13.63 -2.60
C GLY A 27 6.22 12.57 -3.41
N PHE A 28 7.50 12.34 -3.10
CA PHE A 28 8.28 11.27 -3.72
C PHE A 28 7.84 9.90 -3.25
N TYR A 29 7.63 9.71 -1.94
CA TYR A 29 7.12 8.45 -1.41
C TYR A 29 5.75 8.08 -2.01
N LEU A 30 4.83 9.05 -2.11
CA LEU A 30 3.51 8.84 -2.72
C LEU A 30 3.58 8.56 -4.22
N PHE A 31 4.53 9.19 -4.93
CA PHE A 31 4.75 8.91 -6.34
C PHE A 31 5.25 7.47 -6.56
N ILE A 32 6.26 7.04 -5.78
CA ILE A 32 6.78 5.67 -5.82
C ILE A 32 5.68 4.67 -5.46
N SER A 33 4.93 4.93 -4.39
CA SER A 33 3.82 4.07 -3.97
C SER A 33 2.71 3.97 -5.03
N SER A 34 2.44 5.03 -5.78
CA SER A 34 1.43 4.99 -6.85
C SER A 34 1.85 4.09 -8.02
N TRP A 35 3.13 4.12 -8.40
CA TRP A 35 3.66 3.21 -9.42
C TRP A 35 3.66 1.76 -8.91
N ASN A 36 4.10 1.57 -7.67
CA ASN A 36 4.13 0.26 -7.02
C ASN A 36 2.72 -0.35 -6.88
N SER A 37 1.72 0.46 -6.57
CA SER A 37 0.31 0.02 -6.51
C SER A 37 -0.23 -0.42 -7.87
N MET A 38 0.19 0.26 -8.96
CA MET A 38 -0.14 -0.18 -10.32
C MET A 38 0.54 -1.50 -10.67
N LEU A 39 1.80 -1.69 -10.27
CA LEU A 39 2.51 -2.95 -10.46
C LEU A 39 1.79 -4.11 -9.75
N ILE A 40 1.37 -3.92 -8.50
CA ILE A 40 0.58 -4.91 -7.74
C ILE A 40 -0.71 -5.26 -8.49
N LEU A 41 -1.44 -4.26 -8.99
CA LEU A 41 -2.67 -4.48 -9.75
C LEU A 41 -2.45 -5.31 -11.02
N ILE A 42 -1.40 -5.00 -11.79
CA ILE A 42 -1.06 -5.73 -13.01
C ILE A 42 -0.73 -7.19 -12.68
N ILE A 43 0.10 -7.42 -11.66
CA ILE A 43 0.49 -8.77 -11.24
C ILE A 43 -0.71 -9.56 -10.73
N LEU A 44 -1.63 -8.94 -9.99
CA LEU A 44 -2.85 -9.61 -9.55
C LEU A 44 -3.75 -10.01 -10.71
N ILE A 45 -3.88 -9.17 -11.74
CA ILE A 45 -4.64 -9.51 -12.96
C ILE A 45 -3.99 -10.71 -13.67
N ILE A 46 -2.65 -10.70 -13.81
CA ILE A 46 -1.90 -11.81 -14.39
C ILE A 46 -2.13 -13.10 -13.59
N LYS A 47 -1.98 -13.03 -12.25
CA LYS A 47 -2.18 -14.19 -11.37
C LYS A 47 -3.61 -14.72 -11.42
N PHE A 48 -4.60 -13.82 -11.48
CA PHE A 48 -6.01 -14.20 -11.62
C PHE A 48 -6.26 -14.90 -12.96
N TRP A 49 -5.71 -14.39 -14.07
CA TRP A 49 -5.85 -15.06 -15.36
C TRP A 49 -5.13 -16.39 -15.43
N GLN A 50 -3.92 -16.48 -14.86
CA GLN A 50 -3.20 -17.73 -14.80
C GLN A 50 -3.98 -18.80 -14.02
N LEU A 51 -4.62 -18.44 -12.90
CA LEU A 51 -5.44 -19.37 -12.12
C LEU A 51 -6.59 -19.92 -12.97
N ILE A 52 -7.31 -19.06 -13.70
CA ILE A 52 -8.41 -19.46 -14.57
C ILE A 52 -7.91 -20.35 -15.72
N LEU A 53 -6.83 -19.95 -16.38
CA LEU A 53 -6.26 -20.73 -17.49
C LEU A 53 -5.74 -22.10 -17.04
N SER A 54 -5.20 -22.20 -15.82
CA SER A 54 -4.79 -23.46 -15.22
C SER A 54 -5.99 -24.35 -14.89
N GLN A 55 -7.08 -23.78 -14.36
CA GLN A 55 -8.31 -24.53 -14.05
C GLN A 55 -9.05 -25.00 -15.31
N MET A 56 -8.98 -24.25 -16.41
CA MET A 56 -9.50 -24.65 -17.71
C MET A 56 -8.58 -25.65 -18.44
N PHE A 57 -7.47 -26.09 -17.81
CA PHE A 57 -6.46 -26.99 -18.38
C PHE A 57 -5.79 -26.48 -19.68
N ILE A 58 -5.98 -25.20 -20.02
CA ILE A 58 -5.38 -24.56 -21.20
C ILE A 58 -3.88 -24.34 -20.97
N LEU A 59 -3.50 -23.98 -19.74
CA LEU A 59 -2.12 -23.72 -19.35
C LEU A 59 -1.62 -24.86 -18.46
N ASN A 60 -1.16 -25.96 -19.08
CA ASN A 60 -0.68 -27.15 -18.37
C ASN A 60 0.86 -27.22 -18.24
N ASN A 61 1.55 -26.15 -18.61
CA ASN A 61 3.02 -26.15 -18.58
C ASN A 61 3.53 -25.94 -17.15
N ARG A 62 3.88 -27.05 -16.48
CA ARG A 62 4.27 -27.08 -15.06
C ARG A 62 5.41 -26.12 -14.73
N SER A 63 6.41 -25.99 -15.60
CA SER A 63 7.53 -25.06 -15.41
C SER A 63 7.08 -23.60 -15.39
N ILE A 64 6.14 -23.22 -16.26
CA ILE A 64 5.60 -21.84 -16.30
C ILE A 64 4.78 -21.57 -15.04
N LEU A 65 3.93 -22.52 -14.65
CA LEU A 65 3.14 -22.42 -13.42
C LEU A 65 4.03 -22.28 -12.19
N TYR A 66 5.12 -23.05 -12.13
CA TYR A 66 6.08 -23.02 -11.03
C TYR A 66 6.83 -21.68 -10.97
N MET A 67 7.41 -21.22 -12.09
CA MET A 67 8.14 -19.95 -12.12
C MET A 67 7.24 -18.77 -11.74
N ASN A 68 5.98 -18.77 -12.18
CA ASN A 68 5.03 -17.75 -11.80
C ASN A 68 4.62 -17.85 -10.31
N CYS A 69 4.47 -19.07 -9.78
CA CYS A 69 4.23 -19.33 -8.35
C CYS A 69 5.37 -18.76 -7.48
N LEU A 70 6.62 -18.89 -7.91
CA LEU A 70 7.77 -18.34 -7.18
C LEU A 70 7.84 -16.81 -7.27
N ILE A 71 7.78 -16.27 -8.49
CA ILE A 71 8.12 -14.88 -8.76
C ILE A 71 6.96 -13.94 -8.41
N LEU A 72 5.73 -14.26 -8.83
CA LEU A 72 4.61 -13.32 -8.70
C LEU A 72 4.22 -13.13 -7.24
N ASP A 73 4.24 -14.19 -6.44
CA ASP A 73 3.94 -14.10 -5.00
C ASP A 73 5.00 -13.33 -4.23
N LEU A 74 6.29 -13.57 -4.53
CA LEU A 74 7.38 -12.80 -3.93
C LEU A 74 7.24 -11.31 -4.27
N ILE A 75 7.03 -10.97 -5.54
CA ILE A 75 6.91 -9.56 -5.96
C ILE A 75 5.68 -8.92 -5.29
N ILE A 76 4.53 -9.61 -5.26
CA ILE A 76 3.34 -9.10 -4.56
C ILE A 76 3.66 -8.80 -3.09
N GLN A 77 4.27 -9.75 -2.39
CA GLN A 77 4.54 -9.64 -0.95
C GLN A 77 5.49 -8.47 -0.68
N VAL A 78 6.58 -8.36 -1.44
CA VAL A 78 7.55 -7.27 -1.36
C VAL A 78 6.89 -5.92 -1.66
N CYS A 79 6.14 -5.82 -2.76
CA CYS A 79 5.50 -4.58 -3.17
C CYS A 79 4.49 -4.09 -2.14
N LEU A 80 3.67 -4.98 -1.56
CA LEU A 80 2.73 -4.61 -0.52
C LEU A 80 3.45 -4.10 0.73
N THR A 81 4.44 -4.85 1.23
CA THR A 81 5.23 -4.43 2.40
C THR A 81 5.95 -3.10 2.13
N PHE A 82 6.46 -2.91 0.90
CA PHE A 82 7.10 -1.67 0.51
C PHE A 82 6.15 -0.47 0.57
N ASN A 83 4.89 -0.63 0.12
CA ASN A 83 3.87 0.40 0.27
C ASN A 83 3.64 0.78 1.74
N ASP A 84 3.55 -0.21 2.64
CA ASP A 84 3.31 0.03 4.07
C ASP A 84 4.42 0.89 4.69
N TYR A 85 5.69 0.59 4.37
CA TYR A 85 6.83 1.40 4.81
C TYR A 85 6.83 2.79 4.18
N LEU A 86 6.52 2.93 2.89
CA LEU A 86 6.41 4.24 2.24
C LEU A 86 5.34 5.12 2.91
N TYR A 87 4.21 4.54 3.31
CA TYR A 87 3.18 5.25 4.08
C TYR A 87 3.68 5.66 5.46
N GLY A 88 4.44 4.80 6.15
CA GLY A 88 5.15 5.17 7.38
C GLY A 88 6.11 6.34 7.17
N CYS A 89 6.91 6.33 6.10
CA CYS A 89 7.82 7.43 5.76
C CYS A 89 7.09 8.73 5.43
N VAL A 90 5.91 8.66 4.79
CA VAL A 90 5.03 9.82 4.58
C VAL A 90 4.61 10.44 5.92
N SER A 91 4.25 9.60 6.90
CA SER A 91 3.87 10.06 8.24
C SER A 91 5.03 10.72 8.98
N ILE A 92 6.24 10.14 8.91
CA ILE A 92 7.46 10.72 9.49
C ILE A 92 7.79 12.08 8.84
N GLU A 93 7.76 12.18 7.52
CA GLU A 93 8.03 13.45 6.82
C GLU A 93 7.01 14.53 7.20
N ARG A 94 5.74 14.17 7.40
CA ARG A 94 4.73 15.11 7.89
C ARG A 94 5.05 15.60 9.31
N VAL A 95 5.50 14.71 10.20
CA VAL A 95 5.97 15.08 11.55
C VAL A 95 7.15 16.05 11.46
N LEU A 96 8.15 15.74 10.63
CA LEU A 96 9.33 16.59 10.45
C LEU A 96 8.98 17.97 9.88
N THR A 97 8.02 18.03 8.95
CA THR A 97 7.52 19.29 8.38
C THR A 97 6.86 20.15 9.44
N VAL A 98 6.05 19.55 10.32
CA VAL A 98 5.39 20.27 11.43
C VAL A 98 6.40 20.70 12.49
N HIS A 99 7.33 19.82 12.87
CA HIS A 99 8.32 20.08 13.92
C HIS A 99 9.34 21.15 13.51
N LYS A 100 9.87 21.08 12.27
CA LYS A 100 10.89 22.03 11.81
C LYS A 100 10.31 23.33 11.25
N GLY A 101 9.03 23.33 10.84
CA GLY A 101 8.34 24.51 10.33
C GLY A 101 9.13 25.23 9.24
N ILE A 102 9.56 26.47 9.52
CA ILE A 102 10.30 27.33 8.59
C ILE A 102 11.71 26.77 8.30
N ASN A 103 12.33 26.07 9.26
CA ASN A 103 13.67 25.49 9.12
C ASN A 103 13.67 24.17 8.33
N PHE A 104 12.55 23.77 7.74
CA PHE A 104 12.44 22.53 6.98
C PHE A 104 13.10 22.66 5.59
N ASN A 105 14.21 21.95 5.39
CA ASN A 105 14.92 21.90 4.11
C ASN A 105 14.30 20.87 3.15
N LYS A 106 13.54 21.38 2.18
CA LYS A 106 12.83 20.59 1.16
C LYS A 106 13.77 19.83 0.21
N ILE A 107 14.91 20.42 -0.15
CA ILE A 107 15.89 19.81 -1.06
C ILE A 107 16.52 18.59 -0.41
N LYS A 108 16.97 18.75 0.84
CA LYS A 108 17.55 17.65 1.64
C LYS A 108 16.52 16.53 1.86
N SER A 109 15.28 16.87 2.19
CA SER A 109 14.18 15.90 2.34
C SER A 109 13.97 15.06 1.07
N LYS A 110 13.97 15.68 -0.11
CA LYS A 110 13.85 14.97 -1.38
C LYS A 110 15.01 14.00 -1.64
N GLN A 111 16.24 14.39 -1.35
CA GLN A 111 17.41 13.53 -1.53
C GLN A 111 17.33 12.31 -0.61
N ILE A 112 17.00 12.54 0.67
CA ILE A 112 16.82 11.51 1.69
C ILE A 112 15.70 10.54 1.29
N ALA A 113 14.58 11.05 0.78
CA ALA A 113 13.44 10.22 0.39
C ALA A 113 13.79 9.19 -0.69
N LYS A 114 14.66 9.54 -1.65
CA LYS A 114 15.12 8.59 -2.67
C LYS A 114 15.98 7.49 -2.06
N TRP A 115 16.96 7.85 -1.24
CA TRP A 115 17.86 6.90 -0.61
C TRP A 115 17.13 5.98 0.36
N ILE A 116 16.26 6.53 1.23
CA ILE A 116 15.46 5.73 2.15
C ILE A 116 14.55 4.76 1.40
N SER A 117 13.88 5.21 0.33
CA SER A 117 13.02 4.32 -0.47
C SER A 117 13.81 3.14 -1.05
N LEU A 118 15.02 3.40 -1.58
CA LEU A 118 15.88 2.35 -2.12
C LEU A 118 16.36 1.39 -1.02
N CYS A 119 16.82 1.90 0.12
CA CYS A 119 17.28 1.07 1.23
C CYS A 119 16.16 0.17 1.77
N ILE A 120 14.95 0.72 1.95
CA ILE A 120 13.78 -0.04 2.41
C ILE A 120 13.47 -1.17 1.42
N PHE A 121 13.46 -0.88 0.11
CA PHE A 121 13.20 -1.90 -0.90
C PHE A 121 14.20 -3.06 -0.82
N ILE A 122 15.50 -2.77 -0.69
CA ILE A 122 16.55 -3.78 -0.56
C ILE A 122 16.36 -4.62 0.72
N LEU A 123 16.09 -3.97 1.85
CA LEU A 123 15.86 -4.68 3.13
C LEU A 123 14.66 -5.63 3.05
N ILE A 124 13.55 -5.17 2.46
CA ILE A 124 12.35 -6.00 2.30
C ILE A 124 12.66 -7.23 1.43
N MET A 125 13.34 -7.03 0.30
CA MET A 125 13.76 -8.14 -0.57
C MET A 125 14.59 -9.18 0.18
N LEU A 126 15.59 -8.74 0.97
CA LEU A 126 16.43 -9.64 1.76
C LEU A 126 15.62 -10.42 2.80
N THR A 127 14.68 -9.78 3.49
CA THR A 127 13.87 -10.47 4.51
C THR A 127 12.90 -11.50 3.92
N HIS A 128 12.38 -11.29 2.71
CA HIS A 128 11.41 -12.18 2.05
C HIS A 128 12.04 -13.25 1.15
N ILE A 129 13.37 -13.29 1.00
CA ILE A 129 14.06 -14.26 0.12
C ILE A 129 13.81 -15.73 0.49
N HIS A 130 13.44 -16.02 1.73
CA HIS A 130 13.17 -17.36 2.22
C HIS A 130 11.85 -17.96 1.66
N ASP A 131 10.87 -17.12 1.34
CA ASP A 131 9.54 -17.53 0.87
C ASP A 131 9.58 -18.31 -0.47
N PRO A 132 10.24 -17.82 -1.55
CA PRO A 132 10.31 -18.56 -2.82
C PRO A 132 11.05 -19.90 -2.70
N ILE A 133 11.98 -20.05 -1.76
CA ILE A 133 12.77 -21.28 -1.62
C ILE A 133 11.90 -22.46 -1.13
N HIS A 134 10.78 -22.17 -0.45
CA HIS A 134 9.91 -23.15 0.19
C HIS A 134 8.55 -23.32 -0.52
N ARG A 135 8.46 -22.82 -1.76
CA ARG A 135 7.26 -22.94 -2.60
C ARG A 135 7.42 -24.12 -3.55
N HIS A 136 6.35 -24.89 -3.70
CA HIS A 136 6.27 -26.01 -4.64
C HIS A 136 4.83 -26.15 -5.16
N LEU A 137 4.71 -26.87 -6.28
CA LEU A 137 3.42 -27.22 -6.86
C LEU A 137 2.93 -28.55 -6.29
N ILE A 138 1.68 -28.58 -5.82
CA ILE A 138 0.99 -29.79 -5.39
C ILE A 138 -0.11 -30.08 -6.41
N ASP A 139 -0.13 -31.31 -6.91
CA ASP A 139 -1.19 -31.81 -7.78
C ASP A 139 -2.27 -32.44 -6.89
N ASP A 140 -3.45 -31.83 -6.85
CA ASP A 140 -4.62 -32.33 -6.16
C ASP A 140 -5.46 -33.08 -7.19
N ILE A 141 -5.34 -34.42 -7.15
CA ILE A 141 -5.94 -35.34 -8.10
C ILE A 141 -7.15 -35.96 -7.39
N ASP A 142 -8.31 -35.32 -7.54
CA ASP A 142 -9.59 -35.90 -7.15
C ASP A 142 -10.20 -36.66 -8.34
N ILE A 143 -11.13 -37.57 -8.05
CA ILE A 143 -11.73 -38.51 -9.03
C ILE A 143 -12.33 -37.79 -10.25
N ASP A 144 -12.80 -36.55 -10.07
CA ASP A 144 -13.46 -35.74 -11.11
C ASP A 144 -12.68 -34.48 -11.53
N GLU A 145 -11.60 -34.10 -10.81
CA GLU A 145 -10.91 -32.83 -11.02
C GLU A 145 -9.39 -32.93 -10.80
N GLN A 146 -8.61 -32.52 -11.79
CA GLN A 146 -7.16 -32.34 -11.66
C GLN A 146 -6.84 -30.86 -11.43
N ARG A 147 -6.34 -30.51 -10.24
CA ARG A 147 -6.01 -29.12 -9.87
C ARG A 147 -4.56 -29.00 -9.44
N ILE A 148 -3.84 -28.00 -9.98
CA ILE A 148 -2.46 -27.70 -9.59
C ILE A 148 -2.46 -26.49 -8.66
N TRP A 149 -1.97 -26.66 -7.44
CA TRP A 149 -1.89 -25.60 -6.43
C TRP A 149 -0.45 -25.17 -6.17
N CYS A 150 -0.24 -23.86 -6.02
CA CYS A 150 1.00 -23.29 -5.51
C CYS A 150 0.90 -23.19 -3.98
N VAL A 151 1.64 -24.04 -3.27
CA VAL A 151 1.60 -24.13 -1.81
C VAL A 151 2.98 -23.86 -1.23
N VAL A 152 3.00 -23.29 -0.03
CA VAL A 152 4.23 -23.06 0.74
C VAL A 152 4.29 -24.11 1.84
N GLN A 153 5.39 -24.86 1.95
CA GLN A 153 5.64 -25.73 3.11
C GLN A 153 6.93 -25.31 3.81
N TYR A 154 6.77 -24.73 4.99
CA TYR A 154 7.88 -24.35 5.84
C TYR A 154 8.26 -25.48 6.80
N SER A 155 9.57 -25.64 7.04
CA SER A 155 10.04 -26.35 8.24
C SER A 155 9.69 -25.56 9.50
N SER A 156 9.64 -26.20 10.67
CA SER A 156 9.21 -25.55 11.92
C SER A 156 9.99 -24.27 12.23
N SER A 157 11.31 -24.26 12.06
CA SER A 157 12.16 -23.08 12.29
C SER A 157 11.85 -21.94 11.32
N ILE A 158 11.59 -22.28 10.05
CA ILE A 158 11.32 -21.29 8.99
C ILE A 158 9.91 -20.72 9.14
N HIS A 159 8.96 -21.53 9.62
CA HIS A 159 7.64 -21.05 9.97
C HIS A 159 7.71 -19.98 11.07
N ILE A 160 8.49 -20.20 12.13
CA ILE A 160 8.70 -19.21 13.20
C ILE A 160 9.32 -17.92 12.63
N TYR A 161 10.34 -18.05 11.78
CA TYR A 161 10.96 -16.91 11.12
C TYR A 161 9.97 -16.13 10.24
N ASN A 162 9.20 -16.82 9.40
CA ASN A 162 8.19 -16.20 8.53
C ASN A 162 7.12 -15.48 9.35
N SER A 163 6.64 -16.09 10.44
CA SER A 163 5.69 -15.44 11.37
C SER A 163 6.29 -14.19 12.01
N PHE A 164 7.54 -14.25 12.47
CA PHE A 164 8.24 -13.12 13.05
C PHE A 164 8.41 -11.97 12.05
N ILE A 165 8.90 -12.26 10.84
CA ILE A 165 9.11 -11.26 9.79
C ILE A 165 7.79 -10.64 9.34
N THR A 166 6.75 -11.45 9.18
CA THR A 166 5.41 -10.97 8.80
C THR A 166 4.86 -10.04 9.88
N LEU A 167 4.99 -10.41 11.15
CA LEU A 167 4.56 -9.58 12.28
C LEU A 167 5.38 -8.28 12.37
N PHE A 168 6.70 -8.38 12.21
CA PHE A 168 7.61 -7.23 12.27
C PHE A 168 7.28 -6.19 11.20
N HIS A 169 7.15 -6.63 9.94
CA HIS A 169 6.84 -5.76 8.81
C HIS A 169 5.44 -5.17 8.85
N PHE A 170 4.52 -5.78 9.59
CA PHE A 170 3.21 -5.20 9.87
C PHE A 170 3.27 -4.18 11.03
N LEU A 171 3.87 -4.55 12.17
CA LEU A 171 3.88 -3.74 13.39
C LEU A 171 4.71 -2.46 13.24
N VAL A 172 5.86 -2.52 12.57
CA VAL A 172 6.76 -1.37 12.47
C VAL A 172 6.10 -0.19 11.74
N PRO A 173 5.56 -0.34 10.50
CA PRO A 173 4.84 0.74 9.84
C PRO A 173 3.59 1.20 10.62
N LEU A 174 2.89 0.26 11.27
CA LEU A 174 1.71 0.55 12.08
C LEU A 174 2.06 1.49 13.25
N LEU A 175 3.07 1.15 14.04
CA LEU A 175 3.52 1.95 15.18
C LEU A 175 4.00 3.33 14.73
N ILE A 176 4.77 3.41 13.63
CA ILE A 176 5.19 4.68 13.04
C ILE A 176 3.99 5.56 12.72
N ASN A 177 2.96 5.00 12.08
CA ASN A 177 1.75 5.74 11.70
C ASN A 177 0.98 6.22 12.94
N ILE A 178 0.78 5.38 13.95
CA ILE A 178 0.07 5.75 15.19
C ILE A 178 0.82 6.86 15.93
N ILE A 179 2.11 6.69 16.18
CA ILE A 179 2.93 7.65 16.92
C ILE A 179 3.00 8.99 16.17
N SER A 180 3.22 8.95 14.85
CA SER A 180 3.28 10.16 14.02
C SER A 180 1.95 10.93 14.05
N THR A 181 0.85 10.21 14.02
CA THR A 181 -0.50 10.79 14.05
C THR A 181 -0.77 11.50 15.38
N ILE A 182 -0.49 10.82 16.50
CA ILE A 182 -0.62 11.38 17.85
C ILE A 182 0.25 12.64 17.97
N TYR A 183 1.51 12.56 17.53
CA TYR A 183 2.43 13.70 17.57
C TYR A 183 1.90 14.90 16.79
N ILE A 184 1.44 14.70 15.54
CA ILE A 184 0.91 15.78 14.70
C ILE A 184 -0.27 16.46 15.38
N ILE A 185 -1.21 15.70 15.94
CA ILE A 185 -2.38 16.24 16.65
C ILE A 185 -1.94 17.13 17.82
N ILE A 186 -1.05 16.62 18.68
CA ILE A 186 -0.57 17.34 19.87
C ILE A 186 0.18 18.60 19.46
N SER A 187 1.11 18.48 18.51
CA SER A 187 1.95 19.60 18.06
C SER A 187 1.09 20.71 17.44
N MET A 188 0.13 20.37 16.57
CA MET A 188 -0.75 21.36 15.95
C MET A 188 -1.67 22.05 16.96
N ALA A 189 -2.18 21.32 17.95
CA ALA A 189 -3.00 21.89 19.02
C ALA A 189 -2.19 22.88 19.88
N ARG A 190 -0.94 22.54 20.22
CA ARG A 190 -0.03 23.43 20.96
C ARG A 190 0.32 24.69 20.18
N THR A 191 0.69 24.58 18.91
CA THR A 191 1.05 25.75 18.08
C THR A 191 -0.11 26.75 17.96
N ARG A 192 -1.36 26.28 17.90
CA ARG A 192 -2.54 27.16 17.80
C ARG A 192 -2.92 27.84 19.11
N LEU A 193 -2.69 27.19 20.25
CA LEU A 193 -2.81 27.85 21.55
C LEU A 193 -1.89 29.07 21.64
N THR A 194 -0.66 28.94 21.16
CA THR A 194 0.32 30.05 21.17
C THR A 194 -0.09 31.21 20.25
N ILE A 195 -0.76 30.92 19.12
CA ILE A 195 -1.18 31.94 18.13
C ILE A 195 -2.55 32.55 18.48
N GLN A 196 -3.44 31.82 19.14
CA GLN A 196 -4.80 32.26 19.51
C GLN A 196 -5.14 31.83 20.95
N PRO A 197 -4.74 32.63 21.97
CA PRO A 197 -4.92 32.30 23.39
C PRO A 197 -6.37 32.41 23.89
N ARG A 198 -7.32 32.84 23.04
CA ARG A 198 -8.73 33.08 23.41
C ARG A 198 -9.57 31.82 23.60
N LEU A 199 -9.07 30.63 23.27
CA LEU A 199 -9.80 29.35 23.34
C LEU A 199 -8.99 28.33 24.15
N THR A 200 -9.69 27.43 24.84
CA THR A 200 -9.03 26.38 25.65
C THR A 200 -8.39 25.29 24.77
N PHE A 201 -7.42 24.55 25.31
CA PHE A 201 -6.72 23.47 24.58
C PHE A 201 -7.70 22.43 24.02
N LYS A 202 -8.74 22.08 24.79
CA LYS A 202 -9.75 21.08 24.43
C LYS A 202 -10.60 21.53 23.23
N GLU A 203 -10.95 22.80 23.16
CA GLU A 203 -11.72 23.39 22.07
C GLU A 203 -10.90 23.49 20.77
N HIS A 204 -9.64 23.93 20.86
CA HIS A 204 -8.72 23.92 19.71
C HIS A 204 -8.45 22.50 19.19
N LEU A 205 -8.30 21.53 20.10
CA LEU A 205 -8.12 20.11 19.76
C LEU A 205 -9.33 19.56 19.00
N GLN A 206 -10.55 19.81 19.47
CA GLN A 206 -11.79 19.38 18.79
C GLN A 206 -11.96 20.03 17.40
N LEU A 207 -11.63 21.32 17.28
CA LEU A 207 -11.70 22.05 16.01
C LEU A 207 -10.65 21.54 14.99
N GLN A 208 -9.45 21.18 15.46
CA GLN A 208 -8.43 20.57 14.60
C GLN A 208 -8.78 19.13 14.22
N LEU A 209 -9.30 18.33 15.16
CA LEU A 209 -9.78 16.99 14.86
C LEU A 209 -10.85 17.03 13.77
N LYS A 210 -11.81 17.96 13.85
CA LYS A 210 -12.87 18.13 12.84
C LYS A 210 -12.33 18.64 11.49
N LYS A 211 -11.28 19.47 11.49
CA LYS A 211 -10.65 20.03 10.27
C LYS A 211 -9.66 19.08 9.58
N HIS A 212 -9.07 18.13 10.32
CA HIS A 212 -8.11 17.15 9.80
C HIS A 212 -8.60 15.70 9.92
N GLN A 213 -9.89 15.52 10.22
CA GLN A 213 -10.58 14.23 10.32
C GLN A 213 -10.30 13.32 9.12
N SER A 214 -10.25 13.89 7.92
CA SER A 214 -10.05 13.14 6.67
C SER A 214 -8.63 12.56 6.53
N HIS A 215 -7.60 13.20 7.09
CA HIS A 215 -6.25 12.64 7.16
C HIS A 215 -6.13 11.56 8.24
N LEU A 216 -6.85 11.71 9.36
CA LEU A 216 -6.93 10.70 10.42
C LEU A 216 -7.66 9.44 9.94
N ILE A 217 -8.78 9.62 9.22
CA ILE A 217 -9.52 8.53 8.59
C ILE A 217 -8.62 7.81 7.59
N ALA A 218 -7.87 8.51 6.74
CA ALA A 218 -6.92 7.89 5.82
C ALA A 218 -5.88 6.99 6.52
N LEU A 219 -5.33 7.43 7.65
CA LEU A 219 -4.39 6.67 8.48
C LEU A 219 -5.03 5.46 9.16
N CYS A 220 -6.22 5.62 9.75
CA CYS A 220 -6.97 4.51 10.35
C CYS A 220 -7.46 3.48 9.31
N THR A 221 -7.85 3.94 8.12
CA THR A 221 -8.26 3.10 6.99
C THR A 221 -7.09 2.22 6.54
N LEU A 222 -5.87 2.75 6.43
CA LEU A 222 -4.69 1.94 6.09
C LEU A 222 -4.44 0.82 7.11
N VAL A 223 -4.57 1.13 8.40
CA VAL A 223 -4.42 0.13 9.49
C VAL A 223 -5.52 -0.93 9.42
N PHE A 224 -6.78 -0.51 9.26
CA PHE A 224 -7.92 -1.43 9.21
C PHE A 224 -7.84 -2.38 8.00
N LEU A 225 -7.45 -1.87 6.84
CA LEU A 225 -7.36 -2.68 5.63
C LEU A 225 -6.12 -3.60 5.61
N ALA A 226 -5.12 -3.37 6.46
CA ALA A 226 -3.95 -4.26 6.58
C ALA A 226 -4.21 -5.46 7.53
N LEU A 227 -5.19 -5.36 8.44
CA LEU A 227 -5.53 -6.42 9.40
C LEU A 227 -5.97 -7.75 8.74
N PRO A 228 -6.81 -7.78 7.69
CA PRO A 228 -7.17 -9.03 7.01
C PRO A 228 -5.97 -9.82 6.49
N ARG A 229 -4.91 -9.12 6.03
CA ARG A 229 -3.67 -9.75 5.54
C ARG A 229 -2.94 -10.50 6.64
N LEU A 230 -2.86 -9.89 7.83
CA LEU A 230 -2.25 -10.51 9.01
C LEU A 230 -3.05 -11.74 9.44
N ILE A 231 -4.38 -11.60 9.50
CA ILE A 231 -5.29 -12.70 9.86
C ILE A 231 -5.12 -13.89 8.89
N ILE A 232 -5.09 -13.66 7.58
CA ILE A 232 -4.88 -14.73 6.59
C ILE A 232 -3.53 -15.43 6.76
N SER A 233 -2.46 -14.68 7.02
CA SER A 233 -1.12 -15.25 7.17
C SER A 233 -1.00 -16.19 8.38
N PHE A 234 -1.86 -16.06 9.40
CA PHE A 234 -1.90 -16.94 10.56
C PHE A 234 -2.99 -18.03 10.46
N ILE A 235 -4.01 -17.85 9.63
CA ILE A 235 -5.11 -18.82 9.44
C ILE A 235 -4.84 -19.82 8.32
N SER A 236 -3.93 -19.54 7.37
CA SER A 236 -3.65 -20.43 6.23
C SER A 236 -3.19 -21.86 6.60
N GLY A 237 -2.77 -22.11 7.84
CA GLY A 237 -2.52 -23.46 8.38
C GLY A 237 -3.78 -24.26 8.78
N CYS A 238 -4.97 -23.67 8.73
CA CYS A 238 -6.23 -24.20 9.27
C CYS A 238 -7.33 -24.42 8.21
N MET A 239 -7.00 -24.62 6.93
CA MET A 239 -8.02 -25.00 5.93
C MET A 239 -8.40 -26.48 6.08
N LYS A 240 -9.34 -26.77 7.00
CA LYS A 240 -9.96 -28.10 7.15
C LYS A 240 -11.35 -28.22 6.53
N SER A 241 -11.96 -27.14 6.02
CA SER A 241 -13.34 -27.20 5.51
C SER A 241 -13.61 -26.30 4.29
N PRO A 242 -14.19 -26.84 3.20
CA PRO A 242 -14.55 -26.08 2.00
C PRO A 242 -15.65 -25.03 2.21
N ASN A 243 -16.41 -25.09 3.32
CA ASN A 243 -17.53 -24.18 3.60
C ASN A 243 -17.15 -22.71 3.87
N HIS A 244 -15.88 -22.39 4.07
CA HIS A 244 -15.42 -21.01 4.35
C HIS A 244 -14.56 -20.39 3.23
N SER A 245 -14.50 -21.02 2.06
CA SER A 245 -13.65 -20.59 0.93
C SER A 245 -13.95 -19.16 0.45
N TRP A 246 -15.22 -18.74 0.48
CA TRP A 246 -15.63 -17.37 0.13
C TRP A 246 -15.13 -16.30 1.11
N LEU A 247 -15.03 -16.61 2.40
CA LEU A 247 -14.49 -15.70 3.41
C LEU A 247 -12.99 -15.50 3.25
N PHE A 248 -12.28 -16.57 2.90
CA PHE A 248 -10.85 -16.51 2.61
C PHE A 248 -10.58 -15.69 1.34
N LEU A 249 -11.32 -15.96 0.26
CA LEU A 249 -11.19 -15.23 -1.00
C LEU A 249 -11.51 -13.73 -0.83
N SER A 250 -12.59 -13.42 -0.10
CA SER A 250 -12.95 -12.02 0.16
C SER A 250 -11.89 -11.33 1.02
N SER A 251 -11.43 -11.97 2.09
CA SER A 251 -10.34 -11.44 2.94
C SER A 251 -9.05 -11.22 2.15
N TYR A 252 -8.74 -12.12 1.21
CA TYR A 252 -7.57 -12.00 0.33
C TYR A 252 -7.72 -10.77 -0.57
N LEU A 253 -8.88 -10.57 -1.20
CA LEU A 253 -9.16 -9.38 -2.01
C LEU A 253 -9.13 -8.08 -1.18
N PHE A 254 -9.64 -8.11 0.05
CA PHE A 254 -9.58 -6.98 0.98
C PHE A 254 -8.15 -6.58 1.35
N ALA A 255 -7.22 -7.55 1.46
CA ALA A 255 -5.81 -7.26 1.73
C ALA A 255 -5.14 -6.39 0.65
N PHE A 256 -5.64 -6.42 -0.59
CA PHE A 256 -5.12 -5.58 -1.69
C PHE A 256 -5.80 -4.23 -1.80
N LEU A 257 -6.91 -4.03 -1.09
CA LEU A 257 -7.71 -2.82 -1.18
C LEU A 257 -6.91 -1.54 -0.90
N PRO A 258 -5.96 -1.46 0.07
CA PRO A 258 -5.14 -0.26 0.30
C PRO A 258 -4.48 0.27 -0.96
N SER A 259 -3.86 -0.62 -1.72
CA SER A 259 -3.15 -0.28 -2.96
C SER A 259 -4.11 0.27 -4.03
N MET A 260 -5.37 -0.19 -4.02
CA MET A 260 -6.40 0.24 -4.97
C MET A 260 -7.06 1.57 -4.61
N ILE A 261 -7.05 1.98 -3.34
CA ILE A 261 -7.70 3.21 -2.87
C ILE A 261 -6.71 4.34 -2.53
N THR A 262 -5.44 4.23 -2.94
CA THR A 262 -4.40 5.27 -2.75
C THR A 262 -4.88 6.67 -3.12
N PHE A 263 -5.61 6.82 -4.24
CA PHE A 263 -6.18 8.11 -4.65
C PHE A 263 -7.18 8.67 -3.61
N ILE A 264 -8.08 7.83 -3.13
CA ILE A 264 -9.11 8.20 -2.15
C ILE A 264 -8.48 8.53 -0.80
N ILE A 265 -7.45 7.79 -0.39
CA ILE A 265 -6.77 7.98 0.89
C ILE A 265 -5.93 9.26 0.89
N PHE A 266 -5.18 9.53 -0.17
CA PHE A 266 -4.20 10.61 -0.15
C PHE A 266 -4.62 11.85 -0.94
N VAL A 267 -5.29 11.71 -2.09
CA VAL A 267 -5.58 12.85 -2.98
C VAL A 267 -6.86 13.57 -2.58
N LEU A 268 -7.97 12.85 -2.40
CA LEU A 268 -9.27 13.47 -2.09
C LEU A 268 -9.29 14.28 -0.77
N PRO A 269 -8.68 13.81 0.33
CA PRO A 269 -8.66 14.51 1.61
C PRO A 269 -7.79 15.77 1.61
N SER A 270 -6.74 15.78 0.78
CA SER A 270 -5.73 16.82 0.78
C SER A 270 -6.11 17.97 -0.14
N LYS A 271 -6.33 19.16 0.42
CA LYS A 271 -6.60 20.38 -0.36
C LYS A 271 -5.49 20.66 -1.39
N MET A 272 -4.24 20.40 -1.02
CA MET A 272 -3.10 20.61 -1.91
C MET A 272 -3.13 19.64 -3.10
N TYR A 273 -3.30 18.34 -2.84
CA TYR A 273 -3.30 17.33 -3.91
C TYR A 273 -4.54 17.44 -4.78
N LYS A 274 -5.72 17.68 -4.19
CA LYS A 274 -6.97 17.92 -4.94
C LYS A 274 -6.87 19.11 -5.89
N LYS A 275 -6.24 20.22 -5.46
CA LYS A 275 -5.99 21.38 -6.34
C LYS A 275 -5.08 21.04 -7.52
N GLN A 276 -4.03 20.25 -7.27
CA GLN A 276 -3.12 19.82 -8.33
C GLN A 276 -3.81 18.85 -9.29
N PHE A 277 -4.62 17.93 -8.79
CA PHE A 277 -5.44 17.03 -9.59
C PHE A 277 -6.37 17.80 -10.53
N ASN A 278 -7.13 18.77 -10.04
CA ASN A 278 -8.01 19.60 -10.87
C ASN A 278 -7.23 20.36 -11.96
N THR A 279 -6.03 20.87 -11.62
CA THR A 279 -5.19 21.56 -12.60
C THR A 279 -4.76 20.63 -13.73
N VAL A 280 -4.40 19.38 -13.41
CA VAL A 280 -4.04 18.36 -14.41
C VAL A 280 -5.26 17.98 -15.24
N LEU A 281 -6.42 17.79 -14.60
CA LEU A 281 -7.66 17.47 -15.28
C LEU A 281 -8.02 18.55 -16.31
N ASP A 282 -7.98 19.83 -15.91
CA ASP A 282 -8.27 20.96 -16.79
C ASP A 282 -7.30 21.02 -17.98
N GLN A 283 -6.01 20.78 -17.74
CA GLN A 283 -5.00 20.75 -18.80
C GLN A 283 -5.23 19.59 -19.77
N THR A 284 -5.54 18.40 -19.27
CA THR A 284 -5.83 17.22 -20.08
C THR A 284 -7.09 17.41 -20.92
N VAL A 285 -8.16 17.92 -20.33
CA VAL A 285 -9.42 18.23 -21.05
C VAL A 285 -9.17 19.27 -22.14
N ARG A 286 -8.40 20.32 -21.85
CA ARG A 286 -8.03 21.32 -22.87
C ARG A 286 -7.26 20.69 -24.04
N ARG A 287 -6.27 19.83 -23.76
CA ARG A 287 -5.50 19.12 -24.79
C ARG A 287 -6.39 18.22 -25.65
N LEU A 288 -7.27 17.42 -25.03
CA LEU A 288 -8.20 16.56 -25.74
C LEU A 288 -9.15 17.35 -26.66
N ARG A 289 -9.70 18.48 -26.18
CA ARG A 289 -10.52 19.38 -27.02
C ARG A 289 -9.74 19.97 -28.19
N THR A 290 -8.43 20.16 -28.06
CA THR A 290 -7.59 20.69 -29.14
C THR A 290 -7.32 19.63 -30.20
N ILE A 291 -7.16 18.37 -29.78
CA ILE A 291 -6.97 17.22 -30.67
C ILE A 291 -8.26 16.91 -31.43
N TYR A 292 -9.42 16.93 -30.77
CA TYR A 292 -10.71 16.62 -31.39
C TYR A 292 -11.29 17.76 -32.25
N ARG A 293 -10.73 18.97 -32.16
CA ARG A 293 -11.05 20.10 -33.05
C ARG A 293 -10.19 20.13 -34.33
N ARG A 294 -9.18 19.28 -34.41
CA ARG A 294 -8.38 19.04 -35.63
C ARG A 294 -8.93 17.82 -36.35
#